data_AF-A0A1G6C1Z3-F1
#
_entry.id   AF-A0A1G6C1Z3-F1
#
_cell.length_a   1.000
_cell.length_b   1.000
_cell.length_c   1.000
_cell.angle_alpha   90.00
_cell.angle_beta   90.00
_cell.angle_gamma   90.00
#
_symmetry.space_group_name_H-M   'P 1'
#
loop_
_entity.id
_entity.type
_entity.pdbx_description
1 polymer ?
#
loop_
_entity_poly.entity_id
_entity_poly.type
_entity_poly.pdbx_seq_one_letter_code
_entity_poly.pdbx_strand_id
1 'polypeptide(L)'
;MAKEIIKDKEKAREIFFETDRNILLYGGEEVLNELLKSRKGHKQTLICAGTEKLAVIRDCIWLDEVLKMDSETIEKVVACCDLMVLYGIDRISAWELEKLCTARNLYNRKLRLIFVGDMKTALVCRKIDFKTAAMTPFWRSLDLMQIDLREPNKDADFQKWLDSLRDGSTAMLKDINDYCYVQDDGDPPVRLYGRSYKAEKHNQREMQHLPNPKHTYTAFIDGDMPENAYPMPAEVTFACNMPVMVTASPEGDDVGRVFRVAAPVVYNGTPGKETVRTDDNKHRGRYKWYKRRLKCLTDEFDDSYLVYEKVGSFEQMPLIPAYALDLNSSYEGTLEHLLIDPTTTMEGELAALFSRCSDPEGLYLVRPIKKEDLKFSKANLDSLNNS
;
A
#
# COMPACT_ATOMS: atom_id res chain seq x y z
N MET A 1 -9.67 26.16 4.11
CA MET A 1 -8.56 26.82 3.38
C MET A 1 -8.48 26.21 1.98
N ALA A 2 -8.06 26.97 0.97
CA ALA A 2 -8.00 26.47 -0.40
C ALA A 2 -7.06 25.25 -0.47
N LYS A 3 -7.57 24.11 -0.96
CA LYS A 3 -6.78 22.92 -1.21
C LYS A 3 -5.92 23.17 -2.43
N GLU A 4 -4.67 23.57 -2.21
CA GLU A 4 -3.68 23.46 -3.28
C GLU A 4 -3.45 21.97 -3.51
N ILE A 5 -3.95 21.47 -4.65
CA ILE A 5 -3.69 20.12 -5.13
C ILE A 5 -2.57 20.23 -6.14
N ILE A 6 -1.37 19.78 -5.77
CA ILE A 6 -0.24 19.67 -6.70
C ILE A 6 -0.30 18.32 -7.39
N LYS A 7 -0.22 18.34 -8.73
CA LYS A 7 -0.17 17.15 -9.60
C LYS A 7 1.15 16.99 -10.36
N ASP A 8 2.03 17.99 -10.25
CA ASP A 8 3.31 18.02 -10.96
C ASP A 8 4.42 17.42 -10.08
N LYS A 9 5.21 16.49 -10.64
CA LYS A 9 6.24 15.77 -9.87
C LYS A 9 7.42 16.65 -9.47
N GLU A 10 7.88 17.54 -10.34
CA GLU A 10 9.01 18.44 -10.03
C GLU A 10 8.61 19.48 -8.98
N LYS A 11 7.42 20.08 -9.13
CA LYS A 11 6.86 20.97 -8.10
C LYS A 11 6.66 20.25 -6.77
N ALA A 12 6.17 19.00 -6.79
CA ALA A 12 6.04 18.21 -5.57
C ALA A 12 7.39 17.97 -4.90
N ARG A 13 8.43 17.68 -5.70
CA ARG A 13 9.80 17.51 -5.22
C ARG A 13 10.30 18.77 -4.52
N GLU A 14 10.24 19.94 -5.16
CA GLU A 14 10.60 21.22 -4.55
C GLU A 14 9.87 21.44 -3.23
N ILE A 15 8.56 21.23 -3.21
CA ILE A 15 7.73 21.39 -2.01
C ILE A 15 8.17 20.46 -0.89
N PHE A 16 8.49 19.20 -1.17
CA PHE A 16 8.93 18.26 -0.12
C PHE A 16 10.18 18.77 0.61
N PHE A 17 11.11 19.42 -0.10
CA PHE A 17 12.35 19.96 0.46
C PHE A 17 12.19 21.33 1.12
N GLU A 18 11.31 22.21 0.62
CA GLU A 18 11.23 23.60 1.05
C GLU A 18 10.09 23.92 2.04
N THR A 19 9.02 23.11 2.06
CA THR A 19 7.86 23.42 2.90
C THR A 19 7.96 22.84 4.32
N ASP A 20 7.48 23.60 5.30
CA ASP A 20 7.24 23.11 6.68
C ASP A 20 5.80 22.61 6.88
N ARG A 21 4.95 22.69 5.86
CA ARG A 21 3.55 22.27 5.95
C ARG A 21 3.43 20.75 6.07
N ASN A 22 2.34 20.29 6.70
CA ASN A 22 1.99 18.88 6.68
C ASN A 22 1.51 18.52 5.27
N ILE A 23 1.82 17.31 4.83
CA ILE A 23 1.48 16.83 3.49
C ILE A 23 0.58 15.61 3.60
N LEU A 24 -0.42 15.54 2.74
CA LEU A 24 -1.11 14.30 2.39
C LEU A 24 -0.76 13.96 0.94
N LEU A 25 -0.02 12.88 0.79
CA LEU A 25 0.47 12.38 -0.48
C LEU A 25 -0.40 11.21 -0.97
N TYR A 26 -0.97 11.37 -2.16
CA TYR A 26 -1.62 10.31 -2.91
C TYR A 26 -0.72 9.88 -4.07
N GLY A 27 -0.22 8.64 -4.05
CA GLY A 27 0.72 8.15 -5.08
C GLY A 27 2.08 8.87 -5.06
N GLY A 28 2.89 8.67 -6.10
CA GLY A 28 4.18 9.37 -6.27
C GLY A 28 5.22 9.06 -5.19
N GLU A 29 5.22 7.82 -4.69
CA GLU A 29 6.12 7.40 -3.61
C GLU A 29 7.59 7.47 -4.03
N GLU A 30 7.90 7.48 -5.33
CA GLU A 30 9.24 7.75 -5.84
C GLU A 30 9.78 9.11 -5.36
N VAL A 31 8.95 10.16 -5.36
CA VAL A 31 9.34 11.52 -4.93
C VAL A 31 9.57 11.54 -3.42
N LEU A 32 8.71 10.87 -2.65
CA LEU A 32 8.91 10.71 -1.21
C LEU A 32 10.17 9.89 -0.91
N ASN A 33 10.43 8.83 -1.67
CA ASN A 33 11.61 7.99 -1.50
C ASN A 33 12.90 8.77 -1.80
N GLU A 34 12.89 9.74 -2.72
CA GLU A 34 14.02 10.66 -2.92
C GLU A 34 14.28 11.53 -1.68
N LEU A 35 13.22 12.12 -1.10
CA LEU A 35 13.33 12.88 0.15
C LEU A 35 13.89 11.98 1.28
N LEU A 36 13.34 10.79 1.45
CA LEU A 36 13.78 9.83 2.47
C LEU A 36 15.22 9.38 2.27
N LYS A 37 15.65 9.17 1.01
CA LYS A 37 17.05 8.87 0.66
C LYS A 37 17.98 10.03 1.03
N SER A 38 17.58 11.28 0.77
CA SER A 38 18.36 12.47 1.16
C SER A 38 18.50 12.60 2.68
N ARG A 39 17.49 12.13 3.42
CA ARG A 39 17.46 12.10 4.90
C ARG A 39 18.04 10.81 5.49
N LYS A 40 18.60 9.91 4.69
CA LYS A 40 19.12 8.63 5.18
C LYS A 40 20.26 8.87 6.18
N GLY A 41 20.06 8.43 7.42
CA GLY A 41 20.99 8.66 8.53
C GLY A 41 20.59 9.81 9.47
N HIS A 42 19.58 10.63 9.11
CA HIS A 42 18.98 11.57 10.04
C HIS A 42 18.21 10.79 11.11
N LYS A 43 18.71 10.86 12.34
CA LYS A 43 18.12 10.15 13.49
C LYS A 43 16.85 10.81 14.06
N GLN A 44 16.36 11.86 13.40
CA GLN A 44 15.19 12.66 13.77
C GLN A 44 13.98 12.42 12.84
N THR A 45 14.12 11.57 11.82
CA THR A 45 12.98 11.18 10.97
C THR A 45 12.39 9.87 11.46
N LEU A 46 11.11 9.89 11.82
CA LEU A 46 10.34 8.70 12.17
C LEU A 46 9.50 8.25 10.97
N ILE A 47 9.68 7.00 10.54
CA ILE A 47 8.87 6.41 9.47
C ILE A 47 8.01 5.31 10.08
N CYS A 48 6.70 5.47 9.93
CA CYS A 48 5.70 4.56 10.47
C CYS A 48 4.74 4.04 9.39
N ALA A 49 4.07 2.94 9.69
CA ALA A 49 2.95 2.42 8.91
C ALA A 49 1.74 2.10 9.79
N GLY A 50 0.53 2.18 9.22
CA GLY A 50 -0.73 1.91 9.93
C GLY A 50 -0.99 0.43 10.26
N THR A 51 -0.22 -0.50 9.72
CA THR A 51 -0.30 -1.94 10.05
C THR A 51 1.08 -2.56 10.19
N GLU A 52 1.18 -3.63 10.97
CA GLU A 52 2.44 -4.33 11.19
C GLU A 52 2.98 -4.94 9.89
N LYS A 53 2.12 -5.56 9.07
CA LYS A 53 2.47 -6.06 7.73
C LYS A 53 3.04 -4.96 6.84
N LEU A 54 2.39 -3.80 6.77
CA LEU A 54 2.87 -2.68 5.94
C LEU A 54 4.21 -2.13 6.47
N ALA A 55 4.41 -2.12 7.78
CA ALA A 55 5.68 -1.73 8.38
C ALA A 55 6.82 -2.66 7.94
N VAL A 56 6.59 -3.98 7.94
CA VAL A 56 7.56 -4.98 7.45
C VAL A 56 7.84 -4.82 5.95
N ILE A 57 6.81 -4.57 5.14
CA ILE A 57 6.96 -4.36 3.68
C ILE A 57 7.77 -3.09 3.37
N ARG A 58 7.54 -2.01 4.12
CA ARG A 58 8.19 -0.69 3.92
C ARG A 58 9.49 -0.52 4.73
N ASP A 59 9.94 -1.57 5.43
CA ASP A 59 11.10 -1.55 6.32
C ASP A 59 11.06 -0.40 7.38
N CYS A 60 9.90 -0.17 7.96
CA CYS A 60 9.64 0.92 8.92
C CYS A 60 8.96 0.42 10.22
N ILE A 61 8.48 1.33 11.07
CA ILE A 61 7.90 1.00 12.38
C ILE A 61 6.38 0.89 12.30
N TRP A 62 5.77 -0.04 13.02
CA TRP A 62 4.32 -0.06 13.16
C TRP A 62 3.87 1.03 14.13
N LEU A 63 2.96 1.92 13.72
CA LEU A 63 2.52 3.06 14.53
C LEU A 63 2.00 2.63 15.92
N ASP A 64 1.23 1.55 15.99
CA ASP A 64 0.66 1.06 17.26
C ASP A 64 1.74 0.62 18.26
N GLU A 65 2.91 0.15 17.78
CA GLU A 65 4.05 -0.17 18.65
C GLU A 65 4.61 1.09 19.32
N VAL A 66 4.68 2.22 18.60
CA VAL A 66 5.07 3.52 19.16
C VAL A 66 4.01 4.01 20.16
N LEU A 67 2.73 3.91 19.79
CA LEU A 67 1.64 4.38 20.62
C LEU A 67 1.43 3.55 21.89
N LYS A 68 1.94 2.31 21.96
CA LYS A 68 1.90 1.47 23.17
C LYS A 68 3.04 1.72 24.14
N MET A 69 4.04 2.52 23.76
CA MET A 69 5.12 2.91 24.67
C MET A 69 4.58 3.74 25.85
N ASP A 70 5.35 3.79 26.92
CA ASP A 70 5.05 4.67 28.06
C ASP A 70 5.15 6.14 27.66
N SER A 71 4.53 7.02 28.46
CA SER A 71 4.44 8.45 28.14
C SER A 71 5.80 9.15 28.06
N GLU A 72 6.78 8.74 28.87
CA GLU A 72 8.12 9.33 28.85
C GLU A 72 8.85 8.97 27.54
N THR A 73 8.72 7.72 27.10
CA THR A 73 9.29 7.28 25.81
C THR A 73 8.61 7.98 24.64
N ILE A 74 7.27 8.12 24.64
CA ILE A 74 6.54 8.84 23.59
C ILE A 74 6.99 10.31 23.54
N GLU A 75 7.15 10.95 24.69
CA GLU A 75 7.68 12.31 24.78
C GLU A 75 9.05 12.42 24.11
N LYS A 76 10.01 11.56 24.49
CA LYS A 76 11.36 11.58 23.90
C LYS A 76 11.34 11.36 22.39
N VAL A 77 10.57 10.37 21.92
CA VAL A 77 10.42 10.08 20.49
C VAL A 77 9.86 11.28 19.74
N VAL A 78 8.77 11.88 20.22
CA VAL A 78 8.12 13.00 19.52
C VAL A 78 8.94 14.28 19.62
N ALA A 79 9.58 14.54 20.76
CA ALA A 79 10.44 15.70 20.98
C ALA A 79 11.67 15.69 20.06
N CYS A 80 12.27 14.52 19.82
CA CYS A 80 13.45 14.43 18.95
C CYS A 80 13.14 14.36 17.45
N CYS A 81 11.86 14.21 17.06
CA CYS A 81 11.50 14.12 15.65
C CYS A 81 11.35 15.50 14.98
N ASP A 82 11.91 15.68 13.79
CA ASP A 82 11.62 16.86 12.95
C ASP A 82 10.57 16.55 11.88
N LEU A 83 10.52 15.28 11.45
CA LEU A 83 9.63 14.76 10.42
C LEU A 83 9.10 13.39 10.82
N MET A 84 7.79 13.19 10.64
CA MET A 84 7.17 11.89 10.72
C MET A 84 6.45 11.56 9.41
N VAL A 85 6.81 10.43 8.81
CA VAL A 85 6.16 9.87 7.62
C VAL A 85 5.27 8.71 8.05
N LEU A 86 4.03 8.68 7.57
CA LEU A 86 3.04 7.70 7.97
C LEU A 86 2.36 7.06 6.75
N TYR A 87 2.75 5.81 6.46
CA TYR A 87 2.19 5.01 5.38
C TYR A 87 0.87 4.34 5.76
N GLY A 88 -0.06 4.31 4.80
CA GLY A 88 -1.37 3.69 4.97
C GLY A 88 -2.24 4.46 5.95
N ILE A 89 -2.37 5.79 5.78
CA ILE A 89 -3.24 6.64 6.62
C ILE A 89 -4.70 6.17 6.61
N ASP A 90 -5.15 5.55 5.51
CA ASP A 90 -6.44 4.87 5.36
C ASP A 90 -6.60 3.64 6.26
N ARG A 91 -5.49 3.08 6.75
CA ARG A 91 -5.46 1.92 7.65
C ARG A 91 -5.32 2.31 9.13
N ILE A 92 -5.35 3.61 9.44
CA ILE A 92 -5.17 4.17 10.79
C ILE A 92 -6.51 4.61 11.34
N SER A 93 -6.80 4.15 12.56
CA SER A 93 -8.02 4.50 13.27
C SER A 93 -8.04 5.98 13.68
N ALA A 94 -9.24 6.51 13.90
CA ALA A 94 -9.41 7.83 14.52
C ALA A 94 -8.67 7.95 15.86
N TRP A 95 -8.67 6.88 16.68
CA TRP A 95 -8.01 6.86 17.99
C TRP A 95 -6.48 6.92 17.89
N GLU A 96 -5.87 6.12 17.00
CA GLU A 96 -4.42 6.14 16.79
C GLU A 96 -3.96 7.54 16.33
N LEU A 97 -4.71 8.16 15.42
CA LEU A 97 -4.43 9.52 15.00
C LEU A 97 -4.57 10.50 16.18
N GLU A 98 -5.70 10.52 16.90
CA GLU A 98 -5.89 11.42 18.04
C GLU A 98 -4.79 11.30 19.11
N LYS A 99 -4.30 10.09 19.36
CA LYS A 99 -3.21 9.84 20.30
C LYS A 99 -1.88 10.42 19.82
N LEU A 100 -1.51 10.15 18.57
CA LEU A 100 -0.31 10.74 17.95
C LEU A 100 -0.36 12.27 18.01
N CYS A 101 -1.52 12.83 17.73
CA CYS A 101 -1.74 14.25 17.64
C CYS A 101 -1.71 14.96 18.99
N THR A 102 -2.25 14.30 20.02
CA THR A 102 -2.10 14.74 21.41
C THR A 102 -0.62 14.80 21.78
N ALA A 103 0.15 13.75 21.50
CA ALA A 103 1.58 13.71 21.77
C ALA A 103 2.33 14.83 21.02
N ARG A 104 2.06 15.01 19.73
CA ARG A 104 2.62 16.12 18.92
C ARG A 104 2.32 17.48 19.55
N ASN A 105 1.08 17.73 19.93
CA ASN A 105 0.67 19.03 20.48
C ASN A 105 1.28 19.35 21.84
N LEU A 106 1.59 18.32 22.63
CA LEU A 106 2.23 18.42 23.95
C LEU A 106 3.74 18.60 23.82
N TYR A 107 4.40 17.77 23.01
CA TYR A 107 5.85 17.62 23.05
C TYR A 107 6.57 18.30 21.88
N ASN A 108 5.96 18.39 20.70
CA ASN A 108 6.59 19.00 19.53
C ASN A 108 5.58 19.49 18.48
N ARG A 109 5.06 20.71 18.65
CA ARG A 109 4.11 21.31 17.69
C ARG A 109 4.70 21.57 16.31
N LYS A 110 6.04 21.63 16.20
CA LYS A 110 6.76 21.87 14.95
C LYS A 110 7.01 20.58 14.16
N LEU A 111 6.78 19.41 14.75
CA LEU A 111 6.89 18.12 14.06
C LEU A 111 6.06 18.17 12.78
N ARG A 112 6.74 18.05 11.64
CA ARG A 112 6.11 18.00 10.32
C ARG A 112 5.58 16.59 10.08
N LEU A 113 4.35 16.49 9.57
CA LEU A 113 3.71 15.22 9.26
C LEU A 113 3.57 15.05 7.74
N ILE A 114 3.98 13.89 7.21
CA ILE A 114 3.68 13.47 5.85
C ILE A 114 2.84 12.19 5.92
N PHE A 115 1.58 12.28 5.54
CA PHE A 115 0.67 11.15 5.42
C PHE A 115 0.73 10.60 4.00
N VAL A 116 0.80 9.27 3.86
CA VAL A 116 0.80 8.58 2.58
C VAL A 116 -0.36 7.59 2.57
N GLY A 117 -1.21 7.67 1.56
CA GLY A 117 -2.33 6.76 1.38
C GLY A 117 -3.54 7.44 0.77
N ASP A 118 -4.52 6.63 0.36
CA ASP A 118 -5.70 7.12 -0.33
C ASP A 118 -6.93 7.10 0.58
N MET A 119 -7.13 8.21 1.28
CA MET A 119 -8.32 8.42 2.10
C MET A 119 -9.63 8.48 1.29
N LYS A 120 -9.57 8.69 -0.05
CA LYS A 120 -10.75 8.79 -0.93
C LYS A 120 -11.23 7.44 -1.43
N THR A 121 -10.35 6.45 -1.49
CA THR A 121 -10.68 5.05 -1.85
C THR A 121 -10.58 4.09 -0.66
N ALA A 122 -10.27 4.62 0.53
CA ALA A 122 -10.24 3.90 1.79
C ALA A 122 -11.55 3.15 2.03
N LEU A 123 -11.50 1.85 1.82
CA LEU A 123 -12.42 0.91 2.45
C LEU A 123 -12.28 1.11 3.96
N VAL A 124 -13.33 1.61 4.61
CA VAL A 124 -13.38 1.95 6.04
C VAL A 124 -12.49 1.03 6.90
N CYS A 125 -11.73 1.67 7.79
CA CYS A 125 -10.78 1.08 8.74
C CYS A 125 -11.32 -0.21 9.40
N ARG A 126 -10.37 -1.08 9.79
CA ARG A 126 -10.53 -2.38 10.48
C ARG A 126 -11.91 -2.56 11.15
N LYS A 127 -12.53 -3.74 10.99
CA LYS A 127 -13.87 -4.18 11.51
C LYS A 127 -14.36 -3.64 12.88
N ILE A 128 -13.50 -3.09 13.71
CA ILE A 128 -13.76 -2.61 15.07
C ILE A 128 -13.96 -1.07 15.12
N ASP A 129 -13.36 -0.30 14.21
CA ASP A 129 -13.42 1.17 14.24
C ASP A 129 -14.24 1.72 13.06
N PHE A 130 -15.45 2.20 13.36
CA PHE A 130 -16.35 2.83 12.38
C PHE A 130 -15.92 4.25 11.97
N LYS A 131 -14.82 4.79 12.53
CA LYS A 131 -14.35 6.16 12.29
C LYS A 131 -12.95 6.16 11.71
N THR A 132 -12.79 6.79 10.56
CA THR A 132 -11.49 6.99 9.91
C THR A 132 -10.76 8.19 10.51
N ALA A 133 -9.44 8.24 10.30
CA ALA A 133 -8.58 9.39 10.63
C ALA A 133 -9.19 10.76 10.21
N ALA A 134 -9.81 10.82 9.03
CA ALA A 134 -10.40 12.04 8.45
C ALA A 134 -11.61 12.59 9.24
N MET A 135 -12.23 11.76 10.08
CA MET A 135 -13.39 12.16 10.87
C MET A 135 -13.01 12.88 12.18
N THR A 136 -11.72 12.92 12.53
CA THR A 136 -11.25 13.53 13.78
C THR A 136 -11.26 15.07 13.69
N PRO A 137 -11.53 15.79 14.79
CA PRO A 137 -11.38 17.24 14.84
C PRO A 137 -9.95 17.68 14.51
N PHE A 138 -8.97 16.85 14.89
CA PHE A 138 -7.56 17.11 14.62
C PHE A 138 -7.26 17.14 13.13
N TRP A 139 -7.74 16.16 12.37
CA TRP A 139 -7.55 16.12 10.92
C TRP A 139 -8.00 17.43 10.25
N ARG A 140 -9.14 17.97 10.68
CA ARG A 140 -9.68 19.25 10.19
C ARG A 140 -8.86 20.47 10.64
N SER A 141 -8.12 20.36 11.73
CA SER A 141 -7.28 21.43 12.26
C SER A 141 -5.87 21.47 11.65
N LEU A 142 -5.45 20.38 10.98
CA LEU A 142 -4.16 20.32 10.32
C LEU A 142 -4.12 21.29 9.14
N ASP A 143 -3.08 22.12 9.10
CA ASP A 143 -2.69 22.76 7.86
C ASP A 143 -2.05 21.70 6.95
N LEU A 144 -2.89 21.09 6.10
CA LEU A 144 -2.57 19.95 5.26
C LEU A 144 -2.56 20.37 3.78
N MET A 145 -1.39 20.31 3.16
CA MET A 145 -1.23 20.42 1.72
C MET A 145 -1.49 19.05 1.08
N GLN A 146 -2.31 19.00 0.03
CA GLN A 146 -2.58 17.76 -0.68
C GLN A 146 -1.73 17.69 -1.96
N ILE A 147 -0.97 16.62 -2.09
CA ILE A 147 -0.20 16.33 -3.30
C ILE A 147 -0.77 15.04 -3.89
N ASP A 148 -1.26 15.12 -5.11
CA ASP A 148 -1.90 13.99 -5.80
C ASP A 148 -1.09 13.65 -7.04
N LEU A 149 -0.14 12.75 -6.86
CA LEU A 149 0.76 12.23 -7.91
C LEU A 149 0.33 10.84 -8.40
N ARG A 150 -0.90 10.41 -8.11
CA ARG A 150 -1.48 9.23 -8.76
C ARG A 150 -1.45 9.52 -10.26
N GLU A 151 -0.54 8.83 -10.95
CA GLU A 151 -0.07 9.05 -12.32
C GLU A 151 -0.66 10.29 -13.03
N PRO A 152 0.11 11.38 -13.24
CA PRO A 152 -0.39 12.59 -13.91
C PRO A 152 -0.87 12.37 -15.36
N ASN A 153 -0.66 11.16 -15.91
CA ASN A 153 -1.04 10.74 -17.25
C ASN A 153 -2.26 9.80 -17.27
N LYS A 154 -3.03 9.66 -16.19
CA LYS A 154 -4.35 9.05 -16.34
C LYS A 154 -5.19 9.91 -17.26
N ASP A 155 -5.70 9.30 -18.33
CA ASP A 155 -6.59 9.95 -19.27
C ASP A 155 -7.67 10.77 -18.54
N ALA A 156 -7.93 11.99 -19.02
CA ALA A 156 -8.83 12.93 -18.35
C ALA A 156 -10.24 12.35 -18.19
N ASP A 157 -10.66 11.48 -19.10
CA ASP A 157 -11.95 10.78 -19.03
C ASP A 157 -11.90 9.63 -18.04
N PHE A 158 -10.78 8.90 -17.92
CA PHE A 158 -10.63 7.88 -16.89
C PHE A 158 -10.68 8.46 -15.47
N GLN A 159 -10.07 9.64 -15.25
CA GLN A 159 -10.18 10.34 -13.97
C GLN A 159 -11.63 10.75 -13.66
N LYS A 160 -12.41 11.18 -14.66
CA LYS A 160 -13.85 11.45 -14.49
C LYS A 160 -14.62 10.18 -14.13
N TRP A 161 -14.27 9.03 -14.69
CA TRP A 161 -14.88 7.76 -14.31
C TRP A 161 -14.61 7.45 -12.83
N LEU A 162 -13.35 7.56 -12.39
CA LEU A 162 -12.99 7.35 -10.98
C LEU A 162 -13.77 8.28 -10.05
N ASP A 163 -13.88 9.56 -10.39
CA ASP A 163 -14.63 10.52 -9.57
C ASP A 163 -16.15 10.24 -9.59
N SER A 164 -16.73 9.87 -10.74
CA SER A 164 -18.14 9.43 -10.83
C SER A 164 -18.41 8.19 -9.96
N LEU A 165 -17.49 7.22 -9.96
CA LEU A 165 -17.61 6.01 -9.14
C LEU A 165 -17.50 6.34 -7.64
N ARG A 166 -16.61 7.27 -7.25
CA ARG A 166 -16.45 7.74 -5.86
C ARG A 166 -17.70 8.43 -5.34
N ASP A 167 -18.31 9.28 -6.16
CA ASP A 167 -19.50 10.05 -5.80
C ASP A 167 -20.80 9.21 -5.88
N GLY A 168 -20.69 7.95 -6.30
CA GLY A 168 -21.85 7.08 -6.53
C GLY A 168 -22.75 7.56 -7.68
N SER A 169 -22.22 8.40 -8.57
CA SER A 169 -22.95 8.92 -9.73
C SER A 169 -23.11 7.83 -10.78
N THR A 170 -24.35 7.65 -11.25
CA THR A 170 -24.67 6.68 -12.30
C THR A 170 -24.46 7.24 -13.71
N ALA A 171 -24.08 8.52 -13.84
CA ALA A 171 -24.10 9.25 -15.11
C ALA A 171 -23.18 8.62 -16.17
N MET A 172 -22.01 8.13 -15.77
CA MET A 172 -21.00 7.58 -16.67
C MET A 172 -21.01 6.05 -16.74
N LEU A 173 -21.94 5.36 -16.07
CA LEU A 173 -21.95 3.89 -16.04
C LEU A 173 -22.09 3.26 -17.42
N LYS A 174 -22.89 3.88 -18.30
CA LYS A 174 -23.05 3.39 -19.66
C LYS A 174 -21.72 3.46 -20.41
N ASP A 175 -21.03 4.59 -20.35
CA ASP A 175 -19.77 4.81 -21.04
C ASP A 175 -18.66 3.87 -20.50
N ILE A 176 -18.57 3.73 -19.16
CA ILE A 176 -17.64 2.80 -18.51
C ILE A 176 -17.93 1.36 -18.95
N ASN A 177 -19.19 0.96 -18.95
CA ASN A 177 -19.57 -0.40 -19.34
C ASN A 177 -19.28 -0.66 -20.81
N ASP A 178 -19.65 0.26 -21.70
CA ASP A 178 -19.42 0.11 -23.14
C ASP A 178 -17.92 0.02 -23.47
N TYR A 179 -17.07 0.69 -22.68
CA TYR A 179 -15.62 0.68 -22.88
C TYR A 179 -14.92 -0.51 -22.23
N CYS A 180 -15.19 -0.81 -20.95
CA CYS A 180 -14.45 -1.82 -20.19
C CYS A 180 -15.05 -3.23 -20.27
N TYR A 181 -16.31 -3.38 -20.71
CA TYR A 181 -16.92 -4.69 -20.90
C TYR A 181 -16.65 -5.22 -22.31
N VAL A 182 -15.38 -5.53 -22.58
CA VAL A 182 -14.94 -6.15 -23.83
C VAL A 182 -14.49 -7.58 -23.54
N GLN A 183 -14.93 -8.52 -24.37
CA GLN A 183 -14.38 -9.88 -24.37
C GLN A 183 -13.02 -9.80 -25.07
N ASP A 184 -11.95 -9.85 -24.29
CA ASP A 184 -10.60 -10.02 -24.82
C ASP A 184 -10.33 -11.52 -25.02
N ASP A 185 -9.76 -11.86 -26.17
CA ASP A 185 -9.36 -13.21 -26.57
C ASP A 185 -7.87 -13.49 -26.23
N GLY A 186 -7.17 -12.51 -25.63
CA GLY A 186 -5.77 -12.58 -25.21
C GLY A 186 -5.49 -13.38 -23.94
N ASP A 187 -4.27 -13.23 -23.43
CA ASP A 187 -3.88 -13.80 -22.13
C ASP A 187 -4.76 -13.19 -21.02
N PRO A 188 -5.35 -14.00 -20.12
CA PRO A 188 -6.33 -13.47 -19.16
C PRO A 188 -5.66 -12.45 -18.23
N PRO A 189 -6.22 -11.22 -18.10
CA PRO A 189 -5.69 -10.22 -17.19
C PRO A 189 -5.71 -10.73 -15.75
N VAL A 190 -4.86 -10.15 -14.90
CA VAL A 190 -4.92 -10.42 -13.46
C VAL A 190 -6.28 -10.00 -12.93
N ARG A 191 -6.98 -10.91 -12.24
CA ARG A 191 -8.28 -10.58 -11.66
C ARG A 191 -8.11 -9.87 -10.33
N LEU A 192 -8.76 -8.73 -10.12
CA LEU A 192 -8.70 -8.02 -8.84
C LEU A 192 -10.00 -8.16 -8.05
N TYR A 193 -9.87 -8.49 -6.76
CA TYR A 193 -10.98 -8.60 -5.82
C TYR A 193 -10.85 -7.62 -4.65
N GLY A 194 -11.97 -7.16 -4.09
CA GLY A 194 -11.90 -6.35 -2.86
C GLY A 194 -11.62 -7.15 -1.58
N ARG A 195 -11.64 -8.48 -1.63
CA ARG A 195 -11.43 -9.35 -0.46
C ARG A 195 -10.43 -10.47 -0.75
N SER A 196 -9.48 -10.68 0.16
CA SER A 196 -8.42 -11.68 0.05
C SER A 196 -8.96 -13.11 -0.18
N TYR A 197 -9.98 -13.55 0.57
CA TYR A 197 -10.51 -14.91 0.43
C TYR A 197 -11.03 -15.22 -1.00
N LYS A 198 -11.52 -14.21 -1.73
CA LYS A 198 -11.98 -14.41 -3.13
C LYS A 198 -10.78 -14.61 -4.06
N ALA A 199 -9.74 -13.79 -3.90
CA ALA A 199 -8.50 -13.91 -4.65
C ALA A 199 -7.79 -15.25 -4.36
N GLU A 200 -7.68 -15.62 -3.09
CA GLU A 200 -7.13 -16.91 -2.65
C GLU A 200 -7.89 -18.09 -3.24
N LYS A 201 -9.22 -18.09 -3.17
CA LYS A 201 -10.05 -19.15 -3.75
C LYS A 201 -9.87 -19.26 -5.26
N HIS A 202 -9.76 -18.12 -5.96
CA HIS A 202 -9.50 -18.10 -7.40
C HIS A 202 -8.12 -18.67 -7.73
N ASN A 203 -7.07 -18.18 -7.05
CA ASN A 203 -5.71 -18.69 -7.20
C ASN A 203 -5.61 -20.21 -6.92
N GLN A 204 -6.27 -20.70 -5.87
CA GLN A 204 -6.33 -22.12 -5.56
C GLN A 204 -7.03 -22.93 -6.65
N ARG A 205 -8.14 -22.42 -7.19
CA ARG A 205 -8.85 -23.05 -8.30
C ARG A 205 -7.93 -23.15 -9.52
N GLU A 206 -7.33 -22.05 -9.96
CA GLU A 206 -6.44 -22.06 -11.13
C GLU A 206 -5.23 -22.98 -10.91
N MET A 207 -4.64 -22.95 -9.70
CA MET A 207 -3.56 -23.86 -9.32
C MET A 207 -3.97 -25.35 -9.39
N GLN A 208 -5.22 -25.70 -9.07
CA GLN A 208 -5.70 -27.08 -9.18
C GLN A 208 -5.85 -27.54 -10.63
N HIS A 209 -6.14 -26.63 -11.57
CA HIS A 209 -6.30 -26.95 -13.00
C HIS A 209 -4.96 -27.01 -13.76
N LEU A 210 -3.86 -26.53 -13.18
CA LEU A 210 -2.54 -26.65 -13.78
C LEU A 210 -2.07 -28.12 -13.84
N PRO A 211 -1.76 -28.65 -15.03
CA PRO A 211 -1.28 -30.03 -15.19
C PRO A 211 0.19 -30.20 -14.78
N ASN A 212 0.90 -29.10 -14.57
CA ASN A 212 2.34 -29.09 -14.32
C ASN A 212 2.68 -29.46 -12.87
N PRO A 213 3.84 -30.09 -12.63
CA PRO A 213 4.35 -30.35 -11.29
C PRO A 213 4.44 -29.06 -10.46
N LYS A 214 4.04 -29.16 -9.20
CA LYS A 214 4.03 -28.07 -8.23
C LYS A 214 5.26 -28.15 -7.33
N HIS A 215 5.81 -26.99 -7.00
CA HIS A 215 6.88 -26.86 -6.03
C HIS A 215 6.51 -25.81 -4.99
N THR A 216 6.62 -26.16 -3.71
CA THR A 216 6.21 -25.30 -2.59
C THR A 216 7.44 -24.82 -1.84
N TYR A 217 7.51 -23.50 -1.65
CA TYR A 217 8.52 -22.84 -0.83
C TYR A 217 7.94 -22.44 0.52
N THR A 218 8.57 -22.89 1.59
CA THR A 218 8.30 -22.43 2.96
C THR A 218 9.24 -21.28 3.32
N ALA A 219 8.71 -20.27 3.99
CA ALA A 219 9.46 -19.11 4.46
C ALA A 219 10.39 -19.49 5.62
N PHE A 220 11.54 -18.84 5.72
CA PHE A 220 12.37 -18.88 6.93
C PHE A 220 11.97 -17.70 7.82
N ILE A 221 11.58 -18.00 9.05
CA ILE A 221 11.03 -17.03 9.99
C ILE A 221 11.84 -17.12 11.28
N ASP A 222 12.33 -15.99 11.77
CA ASP A 222 13.22 -15.92 12.94
C ASP A 222 12.89 -14.70 13.81
N GLY A 223 13.07 -14.83 15.13
CA GLY A 223 12.80 -13.78 16.12
C GLY A 223 11.31 -13.43 16.31
N ASP A 224 11.05 -12.18 16.70
CA ASP A 224 9.72 -11.59 16.86
C ASP A 224 9.12 -11.28 15.48
N MET A 225 8.44 -12.25 14.88
CA MET A 225 7.75 -12.09 13.59
C MET A 225 6.41 -12.85 13.65
N PRO A 226 5.32 -12.20 14.11
CA PRO A 226 4.02 -12.84 14.20
C PRO A 226 3.34 -12.94 12.82
N GLU A 227 2.41 -13.89 12.65
CA GLU A 227 1.79 -14.19 11.34
C GLU A 227 1.08 -13.00 10.69
N ASN A 228 0.47 -12.13 11.49
CA ASN A 228 -0.20 -10.91 11.02
C ASN A 228 0.79 -9.86 10.46
N ALA A 229 2.09 -10.01 10.74
CA ALA A 229 3.17 -9.17 10.20
C ALA A 229 3.76 -9.73 8.90
N TYR A 230 3.41 -10.96 8.50
CA TYR A 230 4.01 -11.57 7.32
C TYR A 230 3.70 -10.75 6.06
N PRO A 231 4.73 -10.38 5.27
CA PRO A 231 4.53 -9.61 4.05
C PRO A 231 3.73 -10.40 3.01
N MET A 232 3.79 -11.73 3.07
CA MET A 232 3.15 -12.66 2.15
C MET A 232 2.93 -14.03 2.84
N PRO A 233 2.18 -14.98 2.23
CA PRO A 233 1.98 -16.30 2.81
C PRO A 233 3.31 -17.01 3.14
N ALA A 234 3.34 -17.72 4.28
CA ALA A 234 4.50 -18.50 4.69
C ALA A 234 4.81 -19.66 3.74
N GLU A 235 3.81 -20.19 3.06
CA GLU A 235 3.95 -21.19 2.01
C GLU A 235 3.46 -20.65 0.68
N VAL A 236 4.30 -20.71 -0.34
CA VAL A 236 3.94 -20.32 -1.70
C VAL A 236 4.26 -21.45 -2.67
N THR A 237 3.29 -21.83 -3.49
CA THR A 237 3.43 -22.91 -4.46
C THR A 237 3.50 -22.33 -5.86
N PHE A 238 4.44 -22.82 -6.67
CA PHE A 238 4.61 -22.45 -8.07
C PHE A 238 4.55 -23.67 -8.98
N ALA A 239 4.14 -23.45 -10.22
CA ALA A 239 4.17 -24.42 -11.30
C ALA A 239 4.55 -23.70 -12.60
N CYS A 240 5.09 -24.43 -13.60
CA CYS A 240 5.38 -23.83 -14.90
C CYS A 240 4.13 -23.19 -15.51
N ASN A 241 4.33 -22.09 -16.24
CA ASN A 241 3.30 -21.27 -16.90
C ASN A 241 2.33 -20.55 -15.95
N MET A 242 2.55 -20.60 -14.63
CA MET A 242 1.76 -19.85 -13.67
C MET A 242 2.11 -18.35 -13.71
N PRO A 243 1.13 -17.43 -13.74
CA PRO A 243 1.38 -16.00 -13.56
C PRO A 243 1.75 -15.71 -12.10
N VAL A 244 2.81 -14.95 -11.92
CA VAL A 244 3.33 -14.52 -10.62
C VAL A 244 3.64 -13.03 -10.65
N MET A 245 3.30 -12.34 -9.58
CA MET A 245 3.65 -10.92 -9.40
C MET A 245 4.84 -10.80 -8.46
N VAL A 246 5.80 -9.94 -8.81
CA VAL A 246 6.94 -9.62 -7.96
C VAL A 246 6.51 -8.66 -6.86
N THR A 247 6.82 -9.00 -5.61
CA THR A 247 6.42 -8.23 -4.42
C THR A 247 7.57 -7.47 -3.77
N ALA A 248 8.81 -7.89 -4.03
CA ALA A 248 10.02 -7.20 -3.61
C ALA A 248 11.16 -7.54 -4.57
N SER A 249 12.08 -6.60 -4.76
CA SER A 249 13.37 -6.85 -5.40
C SER A 249 14.44 -5.92 -4.79
N PRO A 250 15.72 -6.28 -4.84
CA PRO A 250 16.79 -5.41 -4.32
C PRO A 250 16.85 -4.03 -5.00
N GLU A 251 16.59 -3.99 -6.31
CA GLU A 251 16.67 -2.76 -7.13
C GLU A 251 15.32 -2.02 -7.19
N GLY A 252 14.20 -2.73 -7.04
CA GLY A 252 12.84 -2.18 -7.08
C GLY A 252 12.16 -2.30 -8.45
N ASP A 253 12.93 -2.43 -9.54
CA ASP A 253 12.49 -2.26 -10.93
C ASP A 253 11.38 -3.22 -11.40
N ASP A 254 11.31 -4.41 -10.79
CA ASP A 254 10.32 -5.42 -11.18
C ASP A 254 9.10 -5.46 -10.24
N VAL A 255 9.08 -4.71 -9.13
CA VAL A 255 7.99 -4.79 -8.15
C VAL A 255 6.66 -4.38 -8.78
N GLY A 256 5.62 -5.21 -8.61
CA GLY A 256 4.31 -5.02 -9.22
C GLY A 256 4.16 -5.63 -10.61
N ARG A 257 5.27 -5.99 -11.28
CA ARG A 257 5.22 -6.61 -12.60
C ARG A 257 4.82 -8.08 -12.49
N VAL A 258 4.04 -8.52 -13.47
CA VAL A 258 3.54 -9.88 -13.59
C VAL A 258 4.34 -10.60 -14.67
N PHE A 259 4.78 -11.82 -14.35
CA PHE A 259 5.56 -12.69 -15.22
C PHE A 259 4.96 -14.09 -15.19
N ARG A 260 5.28 -14.94 -16.17
CA ARG A 260 5.00 -16.37 -16.08
C ARG A 260 6.21 -17.13 -15.55
N VAL A 261 5.96 -18.14 -14.73
CA VAL A 261 6.99 -19.05 -14.24
C VAL A 261 7.49 -19.92 -15.40
N ALA A 262 8.74 -19.75 -15.80
CA ALA A 262 9.41 -20.61 -16.78
C ALA A 262 9.94 -21.89 -16.14
N ALA A 263 10.44 -21.82 -14.90
CA ALA A 263 10.79 -22.98 -14.10
C ALA A 263 10.50 -22.71 -12.60
N PRO A 264 9.68 -23.54 -11.94
CA PRO A 264 9.26 -23.32 -10.55
C PRO A 264 10.36 -23.62 -9.54
N VAL A 265 11.42 -24.34 -9.95
CA VAL A 265 12.60 -24.61 -9.13
C VAL A 265 13.82 -24.72 -10.03
N VAL A 266 14.87 -23.96 -9.71
CA VAL A 266 16.21 -24.10 -10.29
C VAL A 266 17.21 -24.29 -9.16
N TYR A 267 17.87 -25.43 -9.14
CA TYR A 267 18.90 -25.77 -8.15
C TYR A 267 20.26 -25.19 -8.56
N ASN A 268 20.85 -24.38 -7.67
CA ASN A 268 22.16 -23.78 -7.86
C ASN A 268 23.29 -24.55 -7.13
N GLY A 269 23.06 -25.83 -6.81
CA GLY A 269 24.02 -26.68 -6.09
C GLY A 269 24.18 -26.39 -4.59
N THR A 270 23.50 -25.38 -4.05
CA THR A 270 23.45 -25.08 -2.62
C THR A 270 22.01 -25.21 -2.10
N PRO A 271 21.72 -26.09 -1.13
CA PRO A 271 20.40 -26.18 -0.51
C PRO A 271 19.92 -24.85 0.06
N GLY A 272 18.65 -24.50 -0.15
CA GLY A 272 18.06 -23.24 0.32
C GLY A 272 18.34 -22.02 -0.55
N LYS A 273 19.15 -22.18 -1.62
CA LYS A 273 19.42 -21.14 -2.64
C LYS A 273 18.77 -21.45 -3.98
N GLU A 274 17.70 -22.25 -3.96
CA GLU A 274 16.89 -22.47 -5.15
C GLU A 274 16.27 -21.15 -5.61
N THR A 275 16.02 -21.04 -6.91
CA THR A 275 15.40 -19.85 -7.50
C THR A 275 14.21 -20.24 -8.35
N VAL A 276 13.28 -19.31 -8.54
CA VAL A 276 12.24 -19.40 -9.56
C VAL A 276 12.73 -18.66 -10.80
N ARG A 277 12.68 -19.28 -11.98
CA ARG A 277 13.00 -18.61 -13.24
C ARG A 277 11.70 -18.13 -13.90
N THR A 278 11.64 -16.85 -14.25
CA THR A 278 10.53 -16.25 -14.98
C THR A 278 10.78 -16.21 -16.49
N ASP A 279 9.74 -15.89 -17.26
CA ASP A 279 9.73 -15.80 -18.73
C ASP A 279 10.59 -14.65 -19.30
N ASP A 280 10.92 -13.65 -18.48
CA ASP A 280 11.97 -12.66 -18.75
C ASP A 280 13.41 -13.22 -18.59
N ASN A 281 13.54 -14.53 -18.36
CA ASN A 281 14.77 -15.26 -18.09
C ASN A 281 15.55 -14.82 -16.83
N LYS A 282 14.95 -14.03 -15.94
CA LYS A 282 15.56 -13.71 -14.65
C LYS A 282 15.36 -14.83 -13.63
N HIS A 283 16.34 -14.98 -12.74
CA HIS A 283 16.26 -15.85 -11.57
C HIS A 283 15.87 -15.04 -10.34
N ARG A 284 14.77 -15.42 -9.70
CA ARG A 284 14.24 -14.76 -8.51
C ARG A 284 14.52 -15.65 -7.30
N GLY A 285 15.42 -15.17 -6.44
CA GLY A 285 15.78 -15.83 -5.18
C GLY A 285 14.99 -15.27 -4.00
N ARG A 286 15.26 -15.81 -2.81
CA ARG A 286 14.63 -15.34 -1.57
C ARG A 286 14.99 -13.88 -1.29
N TYR A 287 14.01 -13.15 -0.78
CA TYR A 287 14.16 -11.81 -0.22
C TYR A 287 13.88 -11.87 1.28
N LYS A 288 14.59 -11.04 2.06
CA LYS A 288 14.47 -11.02 3.52
C LYS A 288 13.92 -9.68 4.01
N TRP A 289 12.74 -9.72 4.61
CA TRP A 289 12.12 -8.61 5.30
C TRP A 289 12.45 -8.66 6.79
N TYR A 290 12.41 -7.50 7.45
CA TYR A 290 12.70 -7.38 8.87
C TYR A 290 11.54 -6.69 9.60
N LYS A 291 11.20 -7.21 10.78
CA LYS A 291 10.42 -6.46 11.76
C LYS A 291 11.39 -5.62 12.58
N ARG A 292 11.07 -4.34 12.76
CA ARG A 292 11.89 -3.40 13.52
C ARG A 292 11.16 -2.91 14.74
N ARG A 293 11.90 -2.79 15.84
CA ARG A 293 11.48 -2.11 17.06
C ARG A 293 12.16 -0.75 17.14
N LEU A 294 11.41 0.25 17.56
CA LEU A 294 11.93 1.58 17.82
C LEU A 294 12.52 1.65 19.23
N LYS A 295 13.73 2.19 19.34
CA LYS A 295 14.34 2.62 20.59
C LYS A 295 14.66 4.11 20.48
N CYS A 296 14.44 4.84 21.56
CA CYS A 296 14.93 6.20 21.70
C CYS A 296 16.10 6.17 22.69
N LEU A 297 17.27 6.60 22.23
CA LEU A 297 18.47 6.70 23.06
C LEU A 297 18.81 8.16 23.24
N THR A 298 19.50 8.48 24.34
CA THR A 298 20.01 9.82 24.63
C THR A 298 21.53 9.76 24.57
N ASP A 299 22.16 10.74 23.92
CA ASP A 299 23.61 10.85 23.90
C ASP A 299 24.16 11.56 25.15
N GLU A 300 25.47 11.83 25.15
CA GLU A 300 26.17 12.49 26.26
C GLU A 300 25.81 13.98 26.44
N PHE A 301 25.11 14.57 25.46
CA PHE A 301 24.69 15.98 25.46
C PHE A 301 23.19 16.15 25.76
N ASP A 302 22.53 15.09 26.26
CA ASP A 302 21.08 15.01 26.47
C ASP A 302 20.23 15.09 25.16
N ASP A 303 20.85 14.90 24.00
CA ASP A 303 20.15 14.85 22.73
C ASP A 303 19.60 13.44 22.47
N SER A 304 18.28 13.36 22.33
CA SER A 304 17.58 12.10 22.04
C SER A 304 17.58 11.79 20.55
N TYR A 305 17.71 10.52 20.20
CA TYR A 305 17.76 10.06 18.81
C TYR A 305 17.14 8.68 18.62
N LEU A 306 16.63 8.43 17.42
CA LEU A 306 15.93 7.18 17.09
C LEU A 306 16.90 6.09 16.64
N VAL A 307 16.68 4.87 17.12
CA VAL A 307 17.38 3.65 16.74
C VAL A 307 16.36 2.57 16.35
N TYR A 308 16.63 1.90 15.23
CA TYR A 308 15.76 0.89 14.66
C TYR A 308 16.42 -0.50 14.79
N GLU A 309 15.99 -1.29 15.75
CA GLU A 309 16.54 -2.62 16.02
C GLU A 309 15.76 -3.69 15.24
N LYS A 310 16.46 -4.60 14.56
CA LYS A 310 15.84 -5.76 13.92
C LYS A 310 15.50 -6.79 14.99
N VAL A 311 14.20 -7.02 15.21
CA VAL A 311 13.71 -7.96 16.24
C VAL A 311 13.19 -9.27 15.66
N GLY A 312 12.88 -9.30 14.37
CA GLY A 312 12.51 -10.51 13.66
C GLY A 312 12.76 -10.40 12.15
N SER A 313 12.70 -11.53 11.46
CA SER A 313 12.87 -11.59 10.02
C SER A 313 11.96 -12.62 9.37
N PHE A 314 11.61 -12.36 8.11
CA PHE A 314 10.83 -13.22 7.25
C PHE A 314 11.56 -13.32 5.92
N GLU A 315 11.85 -14.53 5.43
CA GLU A 315 12.62 -14.74 4.21
C GLU A 315 11.94 -15.74 3.27
N GLN A 316 11.56 -15.27 2.08
CA GLN A 316 10.72 -16.01 1.14
C GLN A 316 10.97 -15.56 -0.30
N MET A 317 10.58 -16.38 -1.28
CA MET A 317 10.50 -15.96 -2.68
C MET A 317 9.58 -14.75 -2.81
N PRO A 318 10.03 -13.60 -3.32
CA PRO A 318 9.24 -12.39 -3.40
C PRO A 318 8.27 -12.42 -4.59
N LEU A 319 7.55 -13.52 -4.73
CA LEU A 319 6.60 -13.81 -5.80
C LEU A 319 5.28 -14.29 -5.18
N ILE A 320 4.16 -13.77 -5.68
CA ILE A 320 2.83 -14.28 -5.32
C ILE A 320 2.06 -14.74 -6.56
N PRO A 321 1.18 -15.76 -6.44
CA PRO A 321 0.22 -16.11 -7.47
C PRO A 321 -0.57 -14.89 -7.97
N ALA A 322 -0.63 -14.72 -9.29
CA ALA A 322 -1.25 -13.55 -9.92
C ALA A 322 -2.36 -13.92 -10.92
N TYR A 323 -3.07 -15.04 -10.72
CA TYR A 323 -4.36 -15.22 -11.40
C TYR A 323 -5.39 -14.26 -10.82
N ALA A 324 -5.33 -14.07 -9.50
CA ALA A 324 -6.07 -13.05 -8.82
C ALA A 324 -5.26 -12.37 -7.70
N LEU A 325 -5.51 -11.09 -7.51
CA LEU A 325 -5.00 -10.27 -6.43
C LEU A 325 -6.16 -9.66 -5.65
N ASP A 326 -5.85 -9.05 -4.51
CA ASP A 326 -6.82 -8.31 -3.70
C ASP A 326 -6.34 -6.90 -3.34
N LEU A 327 -7.26 -6.02 -2.95
CA LEU A 327 -6.93 -4.64 -2.56
C LEU A 327 -5.99 -4.53 -1.34
N ASN A 328 -5.83 -5.59 -0.53
CA ASN A 328 -4.90 -5.66 0.60
C ASN A 328 -3.65 -6.49 0.32
N SER A 329 -3.43 -6.88 -0.94
CA SER A 329 -2.18 -7.51 -1.36
C SER A 329 -1.00 -6.59 -1.03
N SER A 330 0.18 -7.18 -0.87
CA SER A 330 1.40 -6.46 -0.43
C SER A 330 1.88 -5.38 -1.39
N TYR A 331 1.41 -5.41 -2.64
CA TYR A 331 1.70 -4.39 -3.64
C TYR A 331 0.59 -3.34 -3.65
N GLU A 332 0.96 -2.09 -3.36
CA GLU A 332 0.03 -0.96 -3.30
C GLU A 332 0.01 -0.10 -4.58
N GLY A 333 0.76 -0.45 -5.62
CA GLY A 333 0.80 0.29 -6.87
C GLY A 333 -0.31 -0.06 -7.87
N THR A 334 -0.14 0.43 -9.11
CA THR A 334 -0.99 0.20 -10.27
C THR A 334 -0.51 -0.99 -11.11
N LEU A 335 -1.43 -1.55 -11.91
CA LEU A 335 -1.24 -2.66 -12.82
C LEU A 335 -1.72 -2.25 -14.22
N GLU A 336 -1.02 -2.73 -15.24
CA GLU A 336 -1.32 -2.39 -16.63
C GLU A 336 -2.63 -3.03 -17.08
N HIS A 337 -2.81 -4.34 -16.89
CA HIS A 337 -4.00 -5.07 -17.30
C HIS A 337 -4.72 -5.73 -16.12
N LEU A 338 -6.01 -5.40 -15.93
CA LEU A 338 -6.82 -5.85 -14.81
C LEU A 338 -8.22 -6.28 -15.22
N LEU A 339 -8.65 -7.43 -14.71
CA LEU A 339 -10.02 -7.90 -14.83
C LEU A 339 -10.76 -7.69 -13.50
N ILE A 340 -11.82 -6.90 -13.50
CA ILE A 340 -12.56 -6.53 -12.29
C ILE A 340 -13.92 -7.19 -12.27
N ASP A 341 -14.26 -7.83 -11.15
CA ASP A 341 -15.63 -8.14 -10.80
C ASP A 341 -16.24 -6.94 -10.07
N PRO A 342 -17.20 -6.22 -10.69
CA PRO A 342 -17.76 -5.02 -10.08
C PRO A 342 -18.64 -5.32 -8.87
N THR A 343 -18.86 -6.58 -8.50
CA THR A 343 -19.64 -6.97 -7.32
C THR A 343 -18.93 -6.56 -6.02
N THR A 344 -19.30 -5.39 -5.51
CA THR A 344 -18.75 -4.83 -4.29
C THR A 344 -19.64 -5.06 -3.07
N THR A 345 -19.04 -4.96 -1.89
CA THR A 345 -19.73 -5.08 -0.60
C THR A 345 -19.63 -3.84 0.26
N MET A 346 -18.59 -3.03 0.06
CA MET A 346 -18.24 -1.86 0.86
C MET A 346 -18.31 -0.58 0.02
N GLU A 347 -18.47 0.55 0.70
CA GLU A 347 -18.49 1.86 0.06
C GLU A 347 -17.12 2.20 -0.53
N GLY A 348 -17.09 2.80 -1.72
CA GLY A 348 -15.84 3.18 -2.39
C GLY A 348 -15.02 2.01 -2.95
N GLU A 349 -15.42 0.75 -2.70
CA GLU A 349 -14.70 -0.45 -3.15
C GLU A 349 -14.49 -0.47 -4.67
N LEU A 350 -15.51 -0.07 -5.45
CA LEU A 350 -15.42 -0.11 -6.91
C LEU A 350 -14.42 0.91 -7.45
N ALA A 351 -14.43 2.12 -6.90
CA ALA A 351 -13.45 3.15 -7.24
C ALA A 351 -12.03 2.73 -6.81
N ALA A 352 -11.89 2.06 -5.66
CA ALA A 352 -10.63 1.51 -5.20
C ALA A 352 -10.09 0.46 -6.18
N LEU A 353 -10.95 -0.47 -6.63
CA LEU A 353 -10.61 -1.48 -7.64
C LEU A 353 -10.13 -0.83 -8.95
N PHE A 354 -10.90 0.14 -9.48
CA PHE A 354 -10.54 0.85 -10.71
C PHE A 354 -9.24 1.65 -10.58
N SER A 355 -8.97 2.23 -9.40
CA SER A 355 -7.77 3.03 -9.18
C SER A 355 -6.47 2.23 -9.32
N ARG A 356 -6.53 0.90 -9.24
CA ARG A 356 -5.39 -0.02 -9.42
C ARG A 356 -5.01 -0.26 -10.86
N CYS A 357 -5.78 0.19 -11.83
CA CYS A 357 -5.37 0.15 -13.23
C CYS A 357 -4.69 1.46 -13.61
N SER A 358 -3.59 1.43 -14.36
CA SER A 358 -2.92 2.64 -14.83
C SER A 358 -3.74 3.37 -15.90
N ASP A 359 -4.39 2.63 -16.80
CA ASP A 359 -5.08 3.17 -17.97
C ASP A 359 -6.42 2.45 -18.24
N PRO A 360 -7.46 3.12 -18.75
CA PRO A 360 -8.72 2.46 -19.08
C PRO A 360 -8.58 1.35 -20.13
N GLU A 361 -7.62 1.41 -21.07
CA GLU A 361 -7.42 0.39 -22.11
C GLU A 361 -7.09 -0.99 -21.52
N GLY A 362 -6.38 -1.01 -20.38
CA GLY A 362 -6.06 -2.24 -19.67
C GLY A 362 -7.12 -2.69 -18.67
N LEU A 363 -8.25 -2.00 -18.59
CA LEU A 363 -9.29 -2.26 -17.60
C LEU A 363 -10.47 -3.03 -18.19
N TYR A 364 -10.67 -4.24 -17.70
CA TYR A 364 -11.71 -5.16 -18.16
C TYR A 364 -12.72 -5.45 -17.06
N LEU A 365 -13.97 -5.68 -17.46
CA LEU A 365 -15.05 -6.07 -16.57
C LEU A 365 -15.53 -7.49 -16.85
N VAL A 366 -15.71 -8.32 -15.82
CA VAL A 366 -16.33 -9.65 -15.98
C VAL A 366 -17.81 -9.59 -16.37
N ARG A 367 -18.45 -8.45 -16.09
CA ARG A 367 -19.83 -8.11 -16.42
C ARG A 367 -20.01 -6.59 -16.35
N PRO A 368 -21.03 -6.02 -17.00
CA PRO A 368 -21.37 -4.62 -16.81
C PRO A 368 -21.64 -4.28 -15.34
N ILE A 369 -21.19 -3.09 -14.93
CA ILE A 369 -21.49 -2.45 -13.65
C ILE A 369 -22.97 -2.12 -13.60
N LYS A 370 -23.59 -2.44 -12.47
CA LYS A 370 -24.98 -2.10 -12.15
C LYS A 370 -25.01 -1.02 -11.09
N LYS A 371 -26.15 -0.32 -10.96
CA LYS A 371 -26.37 0.68 -9.91
C LYS A 371 -26.14 0.12 -8.49
N GLU A 372 -26.47 -1.15 -8.25
CA GLU A 372 -26.28 -1.83 -6.97
C GLU A 372 -24.81 -2.06 -6.58
N ASP A 373 -23.90 -2.02 -7.55
CA ASP A 373 -22.45 -2.13 -7.34
C ASP A 373 -21.83 -0.80 -6.86
N LEU A 374 -22.54 0.32 -7.05
CA LEU A 374 -22.13 1.65 -6.60
C LEU A 374 -22.55 1.88 -5.15
N LYS A 375 -21.71 1.42 -4.24
CA LYS A 375 -21.87 1.69 -2.80
C LYS A 375 -21.11 2.97 -2.44
N PHE A 376 -21.81 3.95 -1.88
CA PHE A 376 -21.23 5.22 -1.44
C PHE A 376 -21.90 5.74 -0.16
N SER A 377 -21.16 6.54 0.62
CA SER A 377 -21.68 7.32 1.74
C SER A 377 -21.30 8.79 1.61
N LYS A 378 -22.33 9.64 1.64
CA LYS A 378 -22.19 11.10 1.59
C LYS A 378 -21.42 11.66 2.81
N ALA A 379 -21.55 11.04 3.98
CA ALA A 379 -20.89 11.51 5.20
C ALA A 379 -19.36 11.40 5.14
N ASN A 380 -18.84 10.35 4.48
CA ASN A 380 -17.41 10.15 4.29
C ASN A 380 -16.85 11.17 3.27
N LEU A 381 -17.54 11.37 2.15
CA LEU A 381 -17.17 12.37 1.14
C LEU A 381 -17.18 13.80 1.72
N ASP A 382 -18.22 14.16 2.48
CA ASP A 382 -18.31 15.48 3.11
C ASP A 382 -17.17 15.71 4.12
N SER A 383 -16.74 14.66 4.84
CA SER A 383 -15.60 14.78 5.77
C SER A 383 -14.27 15.04 5.05
N LEU A 384 -14.05 14.41 3.90
CA LEU A 384 -12.84 14.56 3.08
C LEU A 384 -12.83 15.86 2.29
N ASN A 385 -14.01 16.32 1.85
CA ASN A 385 -14.15 17.55 1.07
C ASN A 385 -14.10 18.80 1.96
N ASN A 386 -14.61 18.73 3.20
CA ASN A 386 -14.61 19.84 4.15
C ASN A 386 -13.36 19.91 5.07
N SER A 387 -12.45 18.93 5.03
CA SER A 387 -11.14 18.99 5.68
C SER A 387 -10.09 19.65 4.83
#